data_AF-A0A2N7JJI3-F1
#
_entry.id   AF-A0A2N7JJI3-F1
#
_cell.length_a   1.000
_cell.length_b   1.000
_cell.length_c   1.000
_cell.angle_alpha   90.00
_cell.angle_beta   90.00
_cell.angle_gamma   90.00
#
_symmetry.space_group_name_H-M   'P 1'
#
loop_
_entity.id
_entity.type
_entity.pdbx_description
1 polymer ?
#
loop_
_entity_poly.entity_id
_entity_poly.type
_entity_poly.pdbx_seq_one_letter_code
_entity_poly.pdbx_strand_id
1 'polypeptide(L)'
;MLITTHWYGFLPVISEGYAHFLKADDKKINFESYDLYDYKAVVKSQMSKSRNMIPANFSLKSTYDLVQSIFYSLKNDSPYNWIICEGVSEKIYFEHFFSDEIKSNNLRILPMGGQSQVIRLYRYLQNPMSEMVTSGKVYCVIDTDVQRCESISGNSGSKSLFIRRLSNKSSNEKTHLLALDNSDTYSTDIEQSLDASVFATTMKIMTANAWDKKALNEKGNTDFIQNFRDLDLADYFKSNNGTNKVTFAEKYIDVSSNFMEDFDDIDVIPQWIKEMKNELAS
;
A
#
# COMPACT_ATOMS: atom_id res chain seq x y z
N MET A 1 -2.23 15.10 -23.30
CA MET A 1 -3.48 15.02 -22.53
C MET A 1 -4.35 13.95 -23.17
N LEU A 2 -4.61 12.84 -22.46
CA LEU A 2 -5.49 11.76 -22.92
C LEU A 2 -6.83 11.90 -22.19
N ILE A 3 -7.94 12.00 -22.94
CA ILE A 3 -9.29 12.09 -22.39
C ILE A 3 -10.04 10.84 -22.82
N THR A 4 -10.57 10.08 -21.85
CA THR A 4 -11.39 8.89 -22.10
C THR A 4 -12.74 9.04 -21.40
N THR A 5 -13.80 8.49 -22.00
CA THR A 5 -15.15 8.49 -21.45
C THR A 5 -15.63 7.06 -21.29
N HIS A 6 -16.07 6.67 -20.10
CA HIS A 6 -16.59 5.34 -19.80
C HIS A 6 -18.03 5.42 -19.29
N TRP A 7 -18.90 4.55 -19.81
CA TRP A 7 -20.30 4.43 -19.39
C TRP A 7 -20.40 3.38 -18.29
N TYR A 8 -20.63 3.82 -17.04
CA TYR A 8 -20.74 2.98 -15.84
C TYR A 8 -19.49 2.12 -15.60
N GLY A 9 -18.76 2.36 -14.51
CA GLY A 9 -17.49 1.68 -14.25
C GLY A 9 -16.31 2.56 -14.61
N PHE A 10 -15.25 2.45 -13.81
CA PHE A 10 -14.12 3.37 -13.80
C PHE A 10 -12.84 2.61 -14.14
N LEU A 11 -12.11 3.09 -15.15
CA LEU A 11 -10.70 2.78 -15.40
C LEU A 11 -9.96 4.09 -15.57
N PRO A 12 -8.75 4.23 -14.99
CA PRO A 12 -7.64 3.50 -15.61
C PRO A 12 -6.48 3.11 -14.67
N VAL A 13 -5.56 2.29 -15.22
CA VAL A 13 -4.22 1.92 -14.70
C VAL A 13 -3.28 3.14 -14.67
N ILE A 14 -3.80 4.33 -14.38
CA ILE A 14 -3.03 5.58 -14.39
C ILE A 14 -2.78 5.97 -12.93
N SER A 15 -1.51 6.15 -12.60
CA SER A 15 -1.02 6.54 -11.28
C SER A 15 -1.31 8.00 -10.93
N GLU A 16 -1.59 8.83 -11.95
CA GLU A 16 -1.73 10.29 -11.86
C GLU A 16 -2.83 10.80 -12.81
N GLY A 17 -3.76 11.63 -12.32
CA GLY A 17 -4.78 12.25 -13.16
C GLY A 17 -6.04 12.61 -12.40
N TYR A 18 -7.02 13.18 -13.10
CA TYR A 18 -8.32 13.53 -12.53
C TYR A 18 -9.46 12.74 -13.19
N ALA A 19 -10.35 12.17 -12.38
CA ALA A 19 -11.65 11.68 -12.83
C ALA A 19 -12.72 12.73 -12.60
N HIS A 20 -13.54 12.97 -13.62
CA HIS A 20 -14.69 13.85 -13.53
C HIS A 20 -15.98 13.04 -13.65
N PHE A 21 -16.82 13.09 -12.62
CA PHE A 21 -18.14 12.48 -12.63
C PHE A 21 -19.18 13.52 -13.02
N LEU A 22 -19.96 13.19 -14.03
CA LEU A 22 -21.06 14.00 -14.51
C LEU A 22 -22.36 13.40 -13.98
N LYS A 23 -23.08 14.15 -13.14
CA LYS A 23 -24.44 13.81 -12.69
C LYS A 23 -25.42 14.81 -13.29
N ALA A 24 -26.45 14.31 -13.94
CA ALA A 24 -27.57 15.14 -14.39
C ALA A 24 -28.62 15.18 -13.28
N ASP A 25 -28.96 16.38 -12.81
CA ASP A 25 -30.06 16.61 -11.87
C ASP A 25 -30.95 17.75 -12.42
N ASP A 26 -32.24 17.48 -12.59
CA ASP A 26 -33.31 18.37 -13.08
C ASP A 26 -32.85 19.66 -13.79
N LYS A 27 -32.16 19.50 -14.94
CA LYS A 27 -31.66 20.53 -15.89
C LYS A 27 -30.27 21.12 -15.63
N LYS A 28 -29.47 20.60 -14.70
CA LYS A 28 -28.06 20.96 -14.53
C LYS A 28 -27.16 19.72 -14.57
N ILE A 29 -25.99 19.89 -15.20
CA ILE A 29 -24.90 18.91 -15.13
C ILE A 29 -23.99 19.34 -13.99
N ASN A 30 -23.91 18.52 -12.95
CA ASN A 30 -22.99 18.70 -11.84
C ASN A 30 -21.70 17.92 -12.11
N PHE A 31 -20.56 18.53 -11.76
CA PHE A 31 -19.23 17.96 -11.89
C PHE A 31 -18.66 17.65 -10.51
N GLU A 32 -18.25 16.41 -10.29
CA GLU A 32 -17.43 16.01 -9.15
C GLU A 32 -16.08 15.53 -9.65
N SER A 33 -14.99 16.20 -9.27
CA SER A 33 -13.63 15.88 -9.69
C SER A 33 -12.87 15.16 -8.59
N TYR A 34 -12.12 14.14 -8.96
CA TYR A 34 -11.34 13.30 -8.03
C TYR A 34 -9.94 13.11 -8.54
N ASP A 35 -8.95 13.29 -7.66
CA ASP A 35 -7.58 12.86 -7.93
C ASP A 35 -7.51 11.32 -7.91
N LEU A 36 -6.94 10.75 -8.96
CA LEU A 36 -6.77 9.31 -9.11
C LEU A 36 -5.67 8.74 -8.22
N TYR A 37 -4.79 9.59 -7.68
CA TYR A 37 -3.71 9.16 -6.80
C TYR A 37 -4.24 8.46 -5.53
N ASP A 38 -5.35 8.94 -4.94
CA ASP A 38 -6.00 8.40 -3.73
C ASP A 38 -7.52 8.13 -3.89
N TYR A 39 -7.97 7.92 -5.12
CA TYR A 39 -9.41 7.84 -5.41
C TYR A 39 -10.15 6.77 -4.56
N LYS A 40 -9.54 5.60 -4.31
CA LYS A 40 -10.21 4.52 -3.55
C LYS A 40 -10.44 4.89 -2.09
N ALA A 41 -9.50 5.55 -1.41
CA ALA A 41 -9.71 6.00 -0.04
C ALA A 41 -10.71 7.16 0.02
N VAL A 42 -10.64 8.11 -0.94
CA VAL A 42 -11.59 9.22 -1.06
C VAL A 42 -13.01 8.71 -1.29
N VAL A 43 -13.23 7.77 -2.21
CA VAL A 43 -14.54 7.17 -2.46
C VAL A 43 -15.07 6.45 -1.24
N LYS A 44 -14.24 5.69 -0.52
CA LYS A 44 -14.65 5.01 0.71
C LYS A 44 -15.09 6.02 1.79
N SER A 45 -14.30 7.06 2.01
CA SER A 45 -14.59 8.16 2.95
C SER A 45 -15.88 8.91 2.58
N GLN A 46 -16.13 9.09 1.28
CA GLN A 46 -17.36 9.71 0.83
C GLN A 46 -18.55 8.76 0.87
N MET A 47 -18.40 7.46 0.60
CA MET A 47 -19.48 6.48 0.75
C MET A 47 -19.98 6.41 2.19
N SER A 48 -19.08 6.48 3.17
CA SER A 48 -19.47 6.52 4.59
C SER A 48 -20.11 7.85 5.00
N LYS A 49 -19.68 8.98 4.42
CA LYS A 49 -20.25 10.32 4.69
C LYS A 49 -21.54 10.63 3.93
N SER A 50 -21.74 10.07 2.73
CA SER A 50 -22.79 10.48 1.78
C SER A 50 -24.07 9.65 1.81
N ARG A 51 -24.34 8.85 2.86
CA ARG A 51 -25.55 8.02 2.96
C ARG A 51 -25.87 7.21 1.67
N ASN A 52 -24.87 6.54 1.08
CA ASN A 52 -25.04 5.70 -0.13
C ASN A 52 -25.38 6.45 -1.45
N MET A 53 -25.00 7.72 -1.64
CA MET A 53 -25.22 8.41 -2.93
C MET A 53 -24.35 7.91 -4.10
N ILE A 54 -23.35 7.05 -3.85
CA ILE A 54 -22.66 6.27 -4.88
C ILE A 54 -23.33 4.88 -4.94
N PRO A 55 -23.99 4.50 -6.05
CA PRO A 55 -24.74 3.24 -6.12
C PRO A 55 -23.85 2.02 -5.88
N ALA A 56 -24.29 1.05 -5.07
CA ALA A 56 -23.53 -0.19 -4.82
C ALA A 56 -23.15 -0.94 -6.11
N ASN A 57 -24.01 -0.85 -7.14
CA ASN A 57 -23.77 -1.39 -8.48
C ASN A 57 -22.52 -0.79 -9.15
N PHE A 58 -22.22 0.48 -8.87
CA PHE A 58 -21.05 1.16 -9.39
C PHE A 58 -19.76 0.64 -8.73
N SER A 59 -19.76 0.44 -7.41
CA SER A 59 -18.61 -0.12 -6.68
C SER A 59 -18.31 -1.55 -7.14
N LEU A 60 -19.33 -2.39 -7.30
CA LEU A 60 -19.16 -3.77 -7.76
C LEU A 60 -18.57 -3.82 -9.18
N LYS A 61 -19.13 -3.07 -10.12
CA LYS A 61 -18.63 -3.01 -11.51
C LYS A 61 -17.21 -2.45 -11.57
N SER A 62 -16.92 -1.38 -10.85
CA SER A 62 -15.57 -0.81 -10.76
C SER A 62 -14.54 -1.82 -10.24
N THR A 63 -14.91 -2.69 -9.28
CA THR A 63 -14.00 -3.75 -8.83
C THR A 63 -13.79 -4.82 -9.90
N TYR A 64 -14.83 -5.26 -10.62
CA TYR A 64 -14.68 -6.21 -11.72
C TYR A 64 -13.83 -5.66 -12.87
N ASP A 65 -14.08 -4.42 -13.29
CA ASP A 65 -13.32 -3.76 -14.35
C ASP A 65 -11.84 -3.63 -13.94
N LEU A 66 -11.56 -3.31 -12.67
CA LEU A 66 -10.21 -3.27 -12.11
C LEU A 66 -9.53 -4.64 -12.15
N VAL A 67 -10.22 -5.69 -11.68
CA VAL A 67 -9.71 -7.07 -11.67
C VAL A 67 -9.35 -7.51 -13.09
N GLN A 68 -10.26 -7.29 -14.04
CA GLN A 68 -10.03 -7.62 -15.45
C GLN A 68 -8.84 -6.85 -16.01
N SER A 69 -8.73 -5.56 -15.70
CA SER A 69 -7.64 -4.71 -16.21
C SER A 69 -6.28 -5.12 -15.65
N ILE A 70 -6.20 -5.39 -14.35
CA ILE A 70 -4.99 -5.95 -13.74
C ILE A 70 -4.68 -7.27 -14.46
N PHE A 71 -5.63 -8.21 -14.49
CA PHE A 71 -5.41 -9.54 -15.07
C PHE A 71 -4.91 -9.49 -16.53
N TYR A 72 -5.51 -8.67 -17.40
CA TYR A 72 -5.05 -8.52 -18.77
C TYR A 72 -3.67 -7.86 -18.85
N SER A 73 -3.36 -6.89 -17.98
CA SER A 73 -2.03 -6.28 -17.94
C SER A 73 -0.91 -7.26 -17.57
N LEU A 74 -1.23 -8.34 -16.82
CA LEU A 74 -0.27 -9.40 -16.47
C LEU A 74 0.05 -10.33 -17.66
N LYS A 75 -0.75 -10.30 -18.72
CA LYS A 75 -0.65 -11.20 -19.88
C LYS A 75 -0.04 -10.55 -21.12
N ASN A 76 0.30 -9.26 -21.06
CA ASN A 76 0.95 -8.57 -22.16
C ASN A 76 2.34 -9.16 -22.46
N ASP A 77 2.81 -9.00 -23.69
CA ASP A 77 4.17 -9.39 -24.10
C ASP A 77 5.23 -8.71 -23.23
N SER A 78 4.98 -7.45 -22.87
CA SER A 78 5.66 -6.72 -21.79
C SER A 78 4.69 -6.62 -20.61
N PRO A 79 4.71 -7.60 -19.68
CA PRO A 79 3.71 -7.68 -18.63
C PRO A 79 3.91 -6.57 -17.59
N TYR A 80 2.81 -6.18 -16.95
CA TYR A 80 2.85 -5.31 -15.78
C TYR A 80 3.00 -6.14 -14.50
N ASN A 81 3.68 -5.57 -13.52
CA ASN A 81 3.73 -6.09 -12.16
C ASN A 81 2.97 -5.14 -11.24
N TRP A 82 2.39 -5.67 -10.15
CA TRP A 82 1.57 -4.88 -9.25
C TRP A 82 1.94 -5.12 -7.79
N ILE A 83 2.11 -4.04 -7.03
CA ILE A 83 2.01 -4.06 -5.57
C ILE A 83 0.66 -3.45 -5.19
N ILE A 84 -0.12 -4.17 -4.40
CA ILE A 84 -1.40 -3.72 -3.87
C ILE A 84 -1.23 -3.49 -2.37
N CYS A 85 -1.50 -2.27 -1.91
CA CYS A 85 -1.32 -1.86 -0.53
C CYS A 85 -2.59 -1.24 0.06
N GLU A 86 -2.58 -1.02 1.37
CA GLU A 86 -3.75 -0.51 2.08
C GLU A 86 -4.04 0.94 1.78
N GLY A 87 -3.05 1.83 1.89
CA GLY A 87 -3.23 3.26 1.81
C GLY A 87 -2.10 3.97 1.08
N VAL A 88 -2.20 5.30 1.09
CA VAL A 88 -1.29 6.18 0.37
C VAL A 88 0.07 6.28 1.03
N SER A 89 0.15 6.21 2.37
CA SER A 89 1.43 6.13 3.09
C SER A 89 2.28 4.97 2.57
N GLU A 90 1.67 3.79 2.44
CA GLU A 90 2.36 2.61 1.91
C GLU A 90 2.77 2.80 0.45
N LYS A 91 1.91 3.42 -0.37
CA LYS A 91 2.22 3.74 -1.77
C LYS A 91 3.48 4.60 -1.85
N ILE A 92 3.57 5.64 -1.03
CA ILE A 92 4.72 6.56 -0.99
C ILE A 92 6.02 5.78 -0.69
N TYR A 93 6.02 4.93 0.34
CA TYR A 93 7.19 4.08 0.65
C TYR A 93 7.56 3.15 -0.50
N PHE A 94 6.57 2.47 -1.09
CA PHE A 94 6.83 1.55 -2.19
C PHE A 94 7.32 2.27 -3.46
N GLU A 95 6.81 3.48 -3.76
CA GLU A 95 7.27 4.27 -4.92
C GLU A 95 8.75 4.65 -4.79
N HIS A 96 9.21 4.94 -3.56
CA HIS A 96 10.62 5.17 -3.29
C HIS A 96 11.45 3.88 -3.37
N PHE A 97 11.09 2.86 -2.59
CA PHE A 97 11.92 1.65 -2.50
C PHE A 97 11.95 0.82 -3.79
N PHE A 98 10.92 0.91 -4.63
CA PHE A 98 10.82 0.20 -5.90
C PHE A 98 10.97 1.12 -7.13
N SER A 99 11.65 2.27 -6.98
CA SER A 99 11.80 3.26 -8.05
C SER A 99 12.38 2.68 -9.35
N ASP A 100 13.28 1.70 -9.23
CA ASP A 100 13.92 1.07 -10.38
C ASP A 100 12.99 0.07 -11.04
N GLU A 101 12.27 -0.75 -10.28
CA GLU A 101 11.30 -1.72 -10.78
C GLU A 101 10.10 -1.04 -11.45
N ILE A 102 9.71 0.15 -10.99
CA ILE A 102 8.69 0.98 -11.64
C ILE A 102 9.13 1.39 -13.05
N LYS A 103 10.41 1.73 -13.23
CA LYS A 103 10.97 2.17 -14.52
C LYS A 103 11.31 1.00 -15.44
N SER A 104 11.86 -0.08 -14.89
CA SER A 104 12.46 -1.19 -15.65
C SER A 104 11.55 -2.40 -15.81
N ASN A 105 10.64 -2.66 -14.86
CA ASN A 105 9.84 -3.90 -14.78
C ASN A 105 8.33 -3.64 -14.85
N ASN A 106 7.91 -2.49 -15.38
CA ASN A 106 6.50 -2.06 -15.48
C ASN A 106 5.72 -2.24 -14.17
N LEU A 107 6.37 -2.00 -13.03
CA LEU A 107 5.72 -2.10 -11.72
C LEU A 107 4.73 -0.93 -11.54
N ARG A 108 3.56 -1.26 -10.99
CA ARG A 108 2.51 -0.33 -10.60
C ARG A 108 2.15 -0.58 -9.14
N ILE A 109 1.90 0.50 -8.40
CA ILE A 109 1.51 0.44 -6.98
C ILE A 109 0.11 1.00 -6.84
N LEU A 110 -0.77 0.23 -6.19
CA LEU A 110 -2.19 0.57 -6.05
C LEU A 110 -2.64 0.54 -4.59
N PRO A 111 -2.94 1.70 -3.98
CA PRO A 111 -3.58 1.78 -2.68
C PRO A 111 -5.08 1.50 -2.78
N MET A 112 -5.62 0.69 -1.87
CA MET A 112 -7.01 0.20 -1.94
C MET A 112 -7.97 0.83 -0.91
N GLY A 113 -7.48 1.68 -0.01
CA GLY A 113 -8.26 2.28 1.07
C GLY A 113 -8.55 1.30 2.23
N GLY A 114 -7.61 0.40 2.52
CA GLY A 114 -7.60 -0.48 3.69
C GLY A 114 -7.65 -1.99 3.40
N GLN A 115 -7.25 -2.76 4.41
CA GLN A 115 -7.07 -4.22 4.40
C GLN A 115 -8.19 -5.00 3.70
N SER A 116 -9.44 -4.74 4.08
CA SER A 116 -10.60 -5.45 3.51
C SER A 116 -10.72 -5.33 1.99
N GLN A 117 -10.31 -4.19 1.40
CA GLN A 117 -10.35 -3.99 -0.04
C GLN A 117 -9.18 -4.68 -0.75
N VAL A 118 -8.00 -4.70 -0.14
CA VAL A 118 -6.84 -5.48 -0.63
C VAL A 118 -7.18 -6.96 -0.69
N ILE A 119 -7.71 -7.51 0.41
CA ILE A 119 -8.13 -8.92 0.49
C ILE A 119 -9.23 -9.23 -0.52
N ARG A 120 -10.21 -8.33 -0.67
CA ARG A 120 -11.29 -8.49 -1.65
C ARG A 120 -10.74 -8.54 -3.08
N LEU A 121 -9.81 -7.65 -3.44
CA LEU A 121 -9.18 -7.64 -4.76
C LEU A 121 -8.38 -8.94 -5.01
N TYR A 122 -7.59 -9.36 -4.02
CA TYR A 122 -6.86 -10.63 -4.07
C TYR A 122 -7.79 -11.81 -4.37
N ARG A 123 -8.91 -11.93 -3.64
CA ARG A 123 -9.90 -13.01 -3.85
C ARG A 123 -10.50 -13.01 -5.26
N TYR A 124 -10.78 -11.83 -5.82
CA TYR A 124 -11.28 -11.76 -7.19
C TYR A 124 -10.23 -12.12 -8.24
N LEU A 125 -8.95 -11.82 -7.99
CA LEU A 125 -7.84 -12.20 -8.88
C LEU A 125 -7.51 -13.69 -8.82
N GLN A 126 -7.75 -14.36 -7.69
CA GLN A 126 -7.50 -15.81 -7.55
C GLN A 126 -8.20 -16.61 -8.64
N ASN A 127 -9.47 -16.32 -8.94
CA ASN A 127 -10.24 -17.05 -9.95
C ASN A 127 -9.56 -17.03 -11.34
N PRO A 128 -9.42 -15.87 -12.02
CA PRO A 128 -8.83 -15.84 -13.35
C PRO A 128 -7.35 -16.25 -13.39
N MET A 129 -6.58 -15.98 -12.32
CA MET A 129 -5.16 -16.35 -12.25
C MET A 129 -4.93 -17.84 -11.92
N SER A 130 -5.93 -18.55 -11.39
CA SER A 130 -5.86 -20.00 -11.22
C SER A 130 -6.12 -20.78 -12.51
N GLU A 131 -6.88 -20.20 -13.43
CA GLU A 131 -7.26 -20.82 -14.71
C GLU A 131 -6.25 -20.56 -15.83
N MET A 132 -5.53 -19.44 -15.76
CA MET A 132 -4.61 -19.01 -16.82
C MET A 132 -3.26 -18.58 -16.25
N VAL A 133 -2.19 -19.05 -16.91
CA VAL A 133 -0.84 -18.59 -16.64
C VAL A 133 -0.70 -17.11 -17.01
N THR A 134 -0.03 -16.37 -16.15
CA THR A 134 0.27 -14.94 -16.26
C THR A 134 1.77 -14.76 -16.20
N SER A 135 2.30 -13.81 -16.99
CA SER A 135 3.74 -13.51 -17.01
C SER A 135 4.09 -12.45 -15.97
N GLY A 136 3.19 -11.49 -15.75
CA GLY A 136 3.29 -10.50 -14.69
C GLY A 136 2.78 -11.03 -13.34
N LYS A 137 3.12 -10.32 -12.28
CA LYS A 137 2.82 -10.70 -10.90
C LYS A 137 2.02 -9.65 -10.15
N VAL A 138 1.26 -10.09 -9.15
CA VAL A 138 0.53 -9.26 -8.20
C VAL A 138 0.96 -9.62 -6.79
N TYR A 139 1.37 -8.62 -6.03
CA TYR A 139 1.82 -8.75 -4.65
C TYR A 139 0.98 -7.88 -3.73
N CYS A 140 0.11 -8.51 -2.93
CA CYS A 140 -0.69 -7.81 -1.94
C CYS A 140 0.04 -7.77 -0.59
N VAL A 141 0.22 -6.58 -0.02
CA VAL A 141 0.78 -6.38 1.33
C VAL A 141 -0.26 -5.68 2.20
N ILE A 142 -0.42 -6.18 3.42
CA ILE A 142 -1.31 -5.62 4.44
C ILE A 142 -0.60 -5.49 5.79
N ASP A 143 -1.12 -4.61 6.63
CA ASP A 143 -0.74 -4.52 8.04
C ASP A 143 -1.28 -5.73 8.81
N THR A 144 -0.67 -6.05 9.95
CA THR A 144 -1.24 -7.03 10.88
C THR A 144 -2.13 -6.32 11.90
N ASP A 145 -3.41 -6.66 11.85
CA ASP A 145 -4.40 -6.33 12.88
C ASP A 145 -4.54 -7.45 13.92
N VAL A 146 -5.06 -7.10 15.09
CA VAL A 146 -5.31 -8.06 16.20
C VAL A 146 -6.35 -9.12 15.81
N GLN A 147 -7.28 -8.78 14.91
CA GLN A 147 -8.28 -9.72 14.42
C GLN A 147 -7.76 -10.49 13.21
N ARG A 148 -7.79 -11.83 13.30
CA ARG A 148 -7.38 -12.69 12.19
C ARG A 148 -8.31 -12.50 11.00
N CYS A 149 -7.73 -12.28 9.83
CA CYS A 149 -8.43 -12.45 8.57
C CYS A 149 -8.65 -13.94 8.29
N GLU A 150 -9.90 -14.34 8.09
CA GLU A 150 -10.31 -15.73 7.89
C GLU A 150 -9.56 -16.43 6.72
N SER A 151 -9.18 -17.69 6.98
CA SER A 151 -8.84 -18.81 6.08
C SER A 151 -8.58 -18.51 4.59
N ILE A 152 -7.69 -17.59 4.27
CA ILE A 152 -7.09 -17.51 2.93
C ILE A 152 -5.76 -18.24 3.03
N SER A 153 -5.66 -19.41 2.40
CA SER A 153 -4.37 -20.06 2.19
C SER A 153 -3.54 -19.15 1.28
N GLY A 154 -2.61 -18.38 1.87
CA GLY A 154 -1.88 -17.27 1.24
C GLY A 154 -0.96 -17.66 0.07
N ASN A 155 -0.93 -18.94 -0.28
CA ASN A 155 -0.36 -19.48 -1.50
C ASN A 155 -1.32 -20.56 -2.04
N SER A 156 -2.24 -20.20 -2.92
CA SER A 156 -3.06 -21.18 -3.65
C SER A 156 -2.27 -21.90 -4.77
N GLY A 157 -0.96 -22.09 -4.60
CA GLY A 157 -0.07 -22.68 -5.61
C GLY A 157 0.27 -21.78 -6.80
N SER A 158 -0.30 -20.57 -6.90
CA SER A 158 0.05 -19.60 -7.95
C SER A 158 1.40 -18.95 -7.66
N LYS A 159 2.29 -18.96 -8.66
CA LYS A 159 3.60 -18.29 -8.62
C LYS A 159 3.53 -16.80 -8.97
N SER A 160 2.35 -16.28 -9.30
CA SER A 160 2.18 -14.90 -9.77
C SER A 160 1.18 -14.08 -8.95
N LEU A 161 0.55 -14.64 -7.92
CA LEU A 161 -0.38 -13.93 -7.03
C LEU A 161 -0.03 -14.20 -5.56
N PHE A 162 0.46 -13.17 -4.88
CA PHE A 162 0.91 -13.24 -3.49
C PHE A 162 0.05 -12.37 -2.60
N ILE A 163 -0.13 -12.81 -1.36
CA ILE A 163 -0.63 -11.97 -0.26
C ILE A 163 0.15 -12.25 1.01
N ARG A 164 0.68 -11.19 1.62
CA ARG A 164 1.46 -11.24 2.86
C ARG A 164 1.03 -10.13 3.80
N ARG A 165 1.24 -10.36 5.09
CA ARG A 165 1.07 -9.36 6.15
C ARG A 165 2.40 -9.08 6.86
N LEU A 166 2.61 -7.84 7.26
CA LEU A 166 3.78 -7.42 8.03
C LEU A 166 3.66 -7.91 9.46
N SER A 167 4.72 -8.48 10.03
CA SER A 167 4.75 -8.84 11.45
C SER A 167 6.15 -8.72 12.03
N ASN A 168 6.26 -7.99 13.13
CA ASN A 168 7.48 -7.90 13.93
C ASN A 168 7.62 -9.06 14.93
N LYS A 169 6.61 -9.94 15.07
CA LYS A 169 6.57 -11.03 16.06
C LYS A 169 6.90 -10.58 17.50
N SER A 170 6.45 -9.38 17.87
CA SER A 170 6.79 -8.75 19.17
C SER A 170 8.29 -8.64 19.43
N SER A 171 9.09 -8.42 18.39
CA SER A 171 10.56 -8.27 18.44
C SER A 171 11.00 -6.97 17.78
N ASN A 172 12.18 -6.48 18.15
CA ASN A 172 12.85 -5.34 17.52
C ASN A 172 13.96 -5.74 16.53
N GLU A 173 14.04 -7.02 16.13
CA GLU A 173 15.11 -7.51 15.26
C GLU A 173 14.83 -7.29 13.77
N LYS A 174 13.69 -7.76 13.27
CA LYS A 174 13.31 -7.65 11.87
C LYS A 174 11.82 -7.77 11.67
N THR A 175 11.34 -7.26 10.54
CA THR A 175 9.97 -7.50 10.08
C THR A 175 9.93 -8.73 9.20
N HIS A 176 8.85 -9.51 9.35
CA HIS A 176 8.55 -10.68 8.53
C HIS A 176 7.35 -10.44 7.62
N LEU A 177 7.39 -11.02 6.42
CA LEU A 177 6.23 -11.16 5.55
C LEU A 177 5.59 -12.53 5.79
N LEU A 178 4.49 -12.54 6.54
CA LEU A 178 3.79 -13.77 6.92
C LEU A 178 2.62 -14.03 5.97
N ALA A 179 2.32 -15.30 5.74
CA ALA A 179 1.05 -15.69 5.14
C ALA A 179 -0.13 -15.35 6.08
N LEU A 180 -1.32 -15.18 5.51
CA LEU A 180 -2.51 -14.77 6.26
C LEU A 180 -2.97 -15.80 7.30
N ASP A 181 -2.69 -17.08 7.07
CA ASP A 181 -3.01 -18.20 7.96
C ASP A 181 -1.99 -18.41 9.09
N ASN A 182 -0.89 -17.64 9.10
CA ASN A 182 0.08 -17.69 10.19
C ASN A 182 -0.55 -17.24 11.52
N SER A 183 -0.19 -17.92 12.61
CA SER A 183 -0.82 -17.74 13.92
C SER A 183 -0.44 -16.46 14.67
N ASP A 184 0.64 -15.78 14.27
CA ASP A 184 1.09 -14.53 14.91
C ASP A 184 0.02 -13.44 14.80
N THR A 185 -0.24 -12.69 15.86
CA THR A 185 -1.27 -11.63 15.88
C THR A 185 -0.71 -10.31 16.41
N TYR A 186 0.61 -10.19 16.43
CA TYR A 186 1.26 -8.99 16.91
C TYR A 186 0.99 -7.86 15.92
N SER A 187 0.29 -6.82 16.39
CA SER A 187 -0.11 -5.72 15.51
C SER A 187 1.13 -5.02 14.95
N THR A 188 1.16 -4.83 13.64
CA THR A 188 2.33 -4.26 12.95
C THR A 188 1.84 -3.48 11.75
N ASP A 189 2.07 -2.17 11.82
CA ASP A 189 1.85 -1.23 10.71
C ASP A 189 3.16 -1.09 9.93
N ILE A 190 3.09 -0.62 8.68
CA ILE A 190 4.29 -0.38 7.88
C ILE A 190 5.29 0.56 8.56
N GLU A 191 4.83 1.57 9.31
CA GLU A 191 5.71 2.51 10.03
C GLU A 191 6.53 1.82 11.13
N GLN A 192 6.13 0.62 11.56
CA GLN A 192 6.85 -0.23 12.53
C GLN A 192 7.83 -1.20 11.85
N SER A 193 7.99 -1.12 10.53
CA SER A 193 8.81 -2.02 9.71
C SER A 193 9.91 -1.34 8.89
N LEU A 194 10.19 -0.07 9.18
CA LEU A 194 11.16 0.76 8.47
C LEU A 194 12.56 0.66 9.10
N ASP A 195 13.53 1.39 8.55
CA ASP A 195 14.85 1.53 9.15
C ASP A 195 14.79 2.40 10.41
N ALA A 196 15.34 1.88 11.50
CA ALA A 196 15.24 2.52 12.81
C ALA A 196 16.02 3.85 12.91
N SER A 197 17.11 4.00 12.17
CA SER A 197 17.96 5.20 12.20
C SER A 197 17.31 6.34 11.40
N VAL A 198 16.80 6.02 10.21
CA VAL A 198 16.05 6.97 9.37
C VAL A 198 14.76 7.39 10.06
N PHE A 199 14.02 6.44 10.66
CA PHE A 199 12.81 6.73 11.41
C PHE A 199 13.06 7.70 12.56
N ALA A 200 14.07 7.42 13.39
CA ALA A 200 14.38 8.25 14.55
C ALA A 200 14.75 9.69 14.14
N THR A 201 15.55 9.82 13.08
CA THR A 201 15.94 11.12 12.52
C THR A 201 14.73 11.87 11.96
N THR A 202 13.84 11.17 11.26
CA THR A 202 12.60 11.73 10.71
C THR A 202 11.71 12.28 11.82
N MET A 203 11.44 11.49 12.86
CA MET A 203 10.64 11.92 14.02
C MET A 203 11.26 13.12 14.73
N LYS A 204 12.59 13.13 14.92
CA LYS A 204 13.32 14.24 15.51
C LYS A 204 13.14 15.54 14.72
N ILE A 205 13.24 15.48 13.40
CA ILE A 205 13.03 16.64 12.53
C ILE A 205 11.58 17.12 12.60
N MET A 206 10.61 16.22 12.43
CA MET A 206 9.18 16.57 12.39
C MET A 206 8.66 17.17 13.69
N THR A 207 9.24 16.78 14.82
CA THR A 207 8.86 17.28 16.15
C THR A 207 9.71 18.45 16.63
N ALA A 208 10.51 19.07 15.75
CA ALA A 208 11.44 20.14 16.08
C ALA A 208 12.37 19.79 17.28
N ASN A 209 12.88 18.56 17.27
CA ASN A 209 13.70 17.93 18.32
C ASN A 209 13.00 17.63 19.65
N ALA A 210 11.68 17.76 19.75
CA ALA A 210 10.96 17.37 20.96
C ALA A 210 10.97 15.84 21.19
N TRP A 211 10.96 15.07 20.09
CA TRP A 211 11.16 13.62 20.13
C TRP A 211 12.64 13.31 19.83
N ASP A 212 13.38 12.85 20.85
CA ASP A 212 14.81 12.51 20.73
C ASP A 212 15.08 11.15 21.40
N LYS A 213 14.32 10.14 20.97
CA LYS A 213 14.49 8.75 21.44
C LYS A 213 15.44 8.01 20.51
N LYS A 214 16.25 7.13 21.09
CA LYS A 214 17.13 6.22 20.35
C LYS A 214 16.50 4.84 20.26
N ALA A 215 16.69 4.20 19.11
CA ALA A 215 16.34 2.79 18.94
C ALA A 215 17.19 1.93 19.88
N LEU A 216 16.60 0.90 20.49
CA LEU A 216 17.35 -0.13 21.21
C LEU A 216 18.19 -0.98 20.25
N ASN A 217 17.68 -1.21 19.03
CA ASN A 217 18.34 -1.88 17.94
C ASN A 217 18.27 -1.01 16.68
N GLU A 218 19.34 -0.28 16.37
CA GLU A 218 19.44 0.61 15.20
C GLU A 218 19.43 -0.15 13.87
N LYS A 219 19.78 -1.44 13.88
CA LYS A 219 19.72 -2.33 12.71
C LYS A 219 18.42 -3.14 12.66
N GLY A 220 17.51 -2.83 13.57
CA GLY A 220 16.24 -3.51 13.77
C GLY A 220 15.10 -2.93 12.93
N ASN A 221 13.89 -3.43 13.20
CA ASN A 221 12.66 -2.80 12.71
C ASN A 221 12.31 -1.55 13.54
N THR A 222 11.27 -0.81 13.18
CA THR A 222 10.82 0.39 13.89
C THR A 222 9.69 0.14 14.87
N ASP A 223 9.66 -1.04 15.51
CA ASP A 223 8.62 -1.36 16.49
C ASP A 223 8.52 -0.29 17.58
N PHE A 224 7.33 0.30 17.73
CA PHE A 224 7.15 1.45 18.61
C PHE A 224 7.41 1.09 20.07
N ILE A 225 7.02 -0.12 20.48
CA ILE A 225 7.12 -0.57 21.87
C ILE A 225 8.46 -1.28 22.08
N GLN A 226 8.77 -2.25 21.22
CA GLN A 226 9.93 -3.12 21.39
C GLN A 226 11.24 -2.43 21.02
N ASN A 227 11.23 -1.44 20.11
CA ASN A 227 12.45 -0.74 19.73
C ASN A 227 12.55 0.66 20.33
N PHE A 228 11.47 1.46 20.31
CA PHE A 228 11.51 2.84 20.82
C PHE A 228 10.95 3.03 22.23
N ARG A 229 10.29 2.01 22.81
CA ARG A 229 9.60 2.10 24.11
C ARG A 229 8.67 3.31 24.19
N ASP A 230 7.93 3.55 23.12
CA ASP A 230 7.07 4.71 22.95
C ASP A 230 5.67 4.31 22.52
N LEU A 231 4.74 4.32 23.48
CA LEU A 231 3.33 4.01 23.23
C LEU A 231 2.62 5.15 22.50
N ASP A 232 3.12 6.38 22.62
CA ASP A 232 2.47 7.57 22.07
C ASP A 232 2.63 7.65 20.54
N LEU A 233 3.60 6.91 19.96
CA LEU A 233 3.76 6.82 18.50
C LEU A 233 2.52 6.25 17.82
N ALA A 234 1.87 5.25 18.43
CA ALA A 234 0.66 4.67 17.86
C ALA A 234 -0.47 5.70 17.77
N ASP A 235 -0.60 6.56 18.78
CA ASP A 235 -1.60 7.64 18.80
C ASP A 235 -1.22 8.78 17.84
N TYR A 236 0.07 9.10 17.74
CA TYR A 236 0.59 10.08 16.76
C TYR A 236 0.20 9.69 15.33
N PHE A 237 0.41 8.44 14.93
CA PHE A 237 0.07 7.99 13.58
C PHE A 237 -1.44 7.84 13.33
N LYS A 238 -2.25 7.65 14.37
CA LYS A 238 -3.72 7.64 14.27
C LYS A 238 -4.33 9.04 14.28
N SER A 239 -3.62 10.03 14.80
CA SER A 239 -4.11 11.41 14.89
C SER A 239 -4.33 12.05 13.49
N ASN A 240 -5.06 13.17 13.46
CA ASN A 240 -5.41 13.88 12.21
C ASN A 240 -6.08 12.99 11.15
N ASN A 241 -6.89 12.02 11.56
CA ASN A 241 -7.51 11.03 10.67
C ASN A 241 -6.49 10.25 9.79
N GLY A 242 -5.29 10.01 10.31
CA GLY A 242 -4.23 9.28 9.61
C GLY A 242 -3.39 10.13 8.65
N THR A 243 -3.64 11.43 8.51
CA THR A 243 -2.80 12.31 7.67
C THR A 243 -1.34 12.33 8.12
N ASN A 244 -1.07 12.12 9.40
CA ASN A 244 0.30 12.02 9.91
C ASN A 244 1.10 10.88 9.28
N LYS A 245 0.46 9.76 8.90
CA LYS A 245 1.15 8.67 8.19
C LYS A 245 1.70 9.15 6.85
N VAL A 246 0.90 9.91 6.09
CA VAL A 246 1.29 10.45 4.78
C VAL A 246 2.42 11.46 4.94
N THR A 247 2.26 12.46 5.82
CA THR A 247 3.31 13.47 6.05
C THR A 247 4.60 12.85 6.57
N PHE A 248 4.51 11.83 7.42
CA PHE A 248 5.68 11.10 7.89
C PHE A 248 6.33 10.29 6.77
N ALA A 249 5.57 9.64 5.90
CA ALA A 249 6.10 8.88 4.76
C ALA A 249 6.88 9.77 3.79
N GLU A 250 6.31 10.93 3.42
CA GLU A 250 6.99 11.94 2.59
C GLU A 250 8.31 12.37 3.24
N LYS A 251 8.27 12.73 4.53
CA LYS A 251 9.46 13.19 5.23
C LYS A 251 10.50 12.10 5.42
N TYR A 252 10.07 10.87 5.66
CA TYR A 252 10.94 9.71 5.79
C TYR A 252 11.74 9.49 4.50
N ILE A 253 11.10 9.61 3.33
CA ILE A 253 11.78 9.47 2.04
C ILE A 253 12.82 10.57 1.85
N ASP A 254 12.47 11.82 2.13
CA ASP A 254 13.44 12.93 2.06
C ASP A 254 14.68 12.63 2.91
N VAL A 255 14.48 12.16 4.15
CA VAL A 255 15.57 11.83 5.06
C VAL A 255 16.35 10.61 4.56
N SER A 256 15.65 9.56 4.13
CA SER A 256 16.24 8.33 3.57
C SER A 256 17.17 8.62 2.40
N SER A 257 16.73 9.45 1.45
CA SER A 257 17.55 9.87 0.31
C SER A 257 18.83 10.59 0.74
N ASN A 258 18.75 11.52 1.71
CA ASN A 258 19.93 12.22 2.21
C ASN A 258 20.89 11.27 2.95
N PHE A 259 20.38 10.28 3.70
CA PHE A 259 21.23 9.27 4.36
C PHE A 259 22.06 8.46 3.36
N MET A 260 21.46 8.11 2.20
CA MET A 260 22.16 7.37 1.16
C MET A 260 23.26 8.23 0.49
N GLU A 261 23.01 9.53 0.31
CA GLU A 261 23.97 10.47 -0.28
C GLU A 261 25.13 10.82 0.67
N ASP A 262 24.85 11.06 1.95
CA ASP A 262 25.83 11.59 2.91
C ASP A 262 26.79 10.54 3.50
N PHE A 263 26.45 9.24 3.43
CA PHE A 263 27.18 8.18 4.15
C PHE A 263 27.66 6.99 3.30
N ASP A 264 27.96 7.18 2.02
CA ASP A 264 28.47 6.13 1.11
C ASP A 264 27.56 4.88 1.07
N ASP A 265 26.36 5.02 0.50
CA ASP A 265 25.44 3.90 0.21
C ASP A 265 25.09 3.04 1.44
N ILE A 266 24.81 3.66 2.60
CA ILE A 266 24.16 2.94 3.71
C ILE A 266 22.83 2.39 3.21
N ASP A 267 22.74 1.06 3.19
CA ASP A 267 21.57 0.32 2.76
C ASP A 267 20.46 0.42 3.80
N VAL A 268 19.65 1.47 3.66
CA VAL A 268 18.47 1.77 4.48
C VAL A 268 17.20 1.06 3.99
N ILE A 269 17.32 0.17 2.99
CA ILE A 269 16.18 -0.59 2.47
C ILE A 269 15.87 -1.73 3.44
N PRO A 270 14.64 -1.78 4.02
CA PRO A 270 14.26 -2.84 4.93
C PRO A 270 14.40 -4.23 4.31
N GLN A 271 14.81 -5.23 5.11
CA GLN A 271 15.06 -6.58 4.60
C GLN A 271 13.82 -7.21 3.93
N TRP A 272 12.62 -6.94 4.45
CA TRP A 272 11.37 -7.46 3.89
C TRP A 272 11.05 -6.87 2.50
N ILE A 273 11.48 -5.64 2.22
CA ILE A 273 11.38 -5.04 0.89
C ILE A 273 12.29 -5.79 -0.09
N LYS A 274 13.51 -6.15 0.31
CA LYS A 274 14.43 -6.94 -0.52
C LYS A 274 13.87 -8.33 -0.81
N GLU A 275 13.23 -8.95 0.18
CA GLU A 275 12.50 -10.21 0.01
C GLU A 275 11.40 -10.07 -1.06
N MET A 276 10.60 -9.00 -1.01
CA MET A 276 9.58 -8.72 -2.04
C MET A 276 10.18 -8.50 -3.42
N LYS A 277 11.29 -7.75 -3.54
CA LYS A 277 11.99 -7.53 -4.82
C LYS A 277 12.39 -8.86 -5.45
N ASN A 278 12.92 -9.80 -4.66
CA ASN A 278 13.29 -11.14 -5.12
C ASN A 278 12.06 -11.96 -5.56
N GLU A 279 10.96 -11.89 -4.82
CA GLU A 279 9.72 -12.58 -5.18
C GLU A 279 9.06 -11.98 -6.44
N LEU A 280 9.23 -10.69 -6.70
CA LEU A 280 8.79 -10.06 -7.95
C LEU A 280 9.70 -10.40 -9.14
N ALA A 281 11.01 -10.54 -8.93
CA ALA A 281 11.98 -10.82 -10.00
C ALA A 281 12.08 -12.30 -10.43
N SER A 282 11.70 -13.25 -9.56
CA SER A 282 11.86 -14.72 -9.75
C SER A 282 10.94 -15.39 -10.78
#